data_AF-A0A0Q7SMS7-F1
#
_entry.id   AF-A0A0Q7SMS7-F1
#
_cell.length_a   1.000
_cell.length_b   1.000
_cell.length_c   1.000
_cell.angle_alpha   90.00
_cell.angle_beta   90.00
_cell.angle_gamma   90.00
#
_symmetry.space_group_name_H-M   'P 1'
#
loop_
_entity.id
_entity.type
_entity.pdbx_description
1 polymer ?
#
loop_
_entity_poly.entity_id
_entity_poly.type
_entity_poly.pdbx_seq_one_letter_code
_entity_poly.pdbx_strand_id
1 'polypeptide(L)'
;MNMPGEGRIMSRIVVLGLTVLVLAACKPADQTAQPEAAAPVAATSAPQPSASVSWEAMQDRYRQVEVAPSDPLEALERRAVLCAHYSGEFGGDGSERDQWLNTQMDELRCGDELIAEARAMRDARSGEPGVIARLDTVLGAFE
;
A
#
# COMPACT_ATOMS: atom_id res chain seq x y z
N MET A 1 27.94 -40.30 22.20
CA MET A 1 28.55 -38.96 22.44
C MET A 1 27.61 -37.93 21.85
N ASN A 2 26.76 -37.34 22.69
CA ASN A 2 26.89 -35.98 23.26
C ASN A 2 26.52 -34.86 22.27
N MET A 3 25.34 -34.25 22.47
CA MET A 3 25.20 -32.80 22.32
C MET A 3 25.92 -32.11 23.49
N PRO A 4 26.56 -30.96 23.25
CA PRO A 4 26.08 -29.66 23.73
C PRO A 4 26.24 -28.59 22.61
N GLY A 5 25.60 -27.43 22.60
CA GLY A 5 25.10 -26.59 23.69
C GLY A 5 25.72 -25.19 23.54
N GLU A 6 24.85 -24.18 23.46
CA GLU A 6 24.99 -22.79 23.94
C GLU A 6 26.29 -21.99 23.78
N GLY A 7 26.13 -20.81 23.17
CA GLY A 7 26.49 -19.56 23.84
C GLY A 7 27.78 -18.85 23.41
N ARG A 8 27.66 -17.71 22.72
CA ARG A 8 28.35 -16.50 23.17
C ARG A 8 27.71 -15.21 22.65
N ILE A 9 27.32 -14.41 23.63
CA ILE A 9 26.83 -13.05 23.61
C ILE A 9 28.01 -12.10 23.32
N MET A 10 27.86 -11.15 22.39
CA MET A 10 28.52 -9.83 22.37
C MET A 10 27.64 -8.91 21.52
N SER A 11 26.60 -8.25 22.04
CA SER A 11 26.67 -7.10 22.96
C SER A 11 27.83 -6.16 22.62
N ARG A 12 27.57 -5.21 21.72
CA ARG A 12 28.38 -4.00 21.60
C ARG A 12 27.53 -2.81 22.03
N ILE A 13 27.87 -2.36 23.22
CA ILE A 13 27.33 -1.23 23.95
C ILE A 13 27.68 0.07 23.21
N VAL A 14 26.62 0.82 22.91
CA VAL A 14 26.41 2.27 23.07
C VAL A 14 27.65 3.17 23.24
N VAL A 15 27.78 4.17 22.38
CA VAL A 15 28.34 5.48 22.76
C VAL A 15 27.33 6.56 22.38
N LEU A 16 26.66 7.07 23.42
CA LEU A 16 25.89 8.31 23.43
C LEU A 16 26.85 9.49 23.23
N GLY A 17 26.66 10.24 22.15
CA GLY A 17 27.28 11.55 21.97
C GLY A 17 26.27 12.65 22.34
N LEU A 18 26.32 13.07 23.60
CA LEU A 18 25.49 14.14 24.17
C LEU A 18 26.09 15.52 23.85
N THR A 19 25.22 16.53 23.77
CA THR A 19 25.43 17.96 24.10
C THR A 19 26.32 18.83 23.21
N VAL A 20 25.67 19.77 22.50
CA VAL A 20 26.07 21.17 22.58
C VAL A 20 24.82 22.00 22.88
N LEU A 21 24.77 22.52 24.11
CA LEU A 21 23.78 23.46 24.62
C LEU A 21 24.44 24.84 24.60
N VAL A 22 24.01 25.73 23.70
CA VAL A 22 24.45 27.14 23.72
C VAL A 22 23.30 27.98 24.27
N LEU A 23 23.45 28.35 25.54
CA LEU A 23 22.71 29.45 26.17
C LEU A 23 23.53 30.73 26.02
N ALA A 24 23.00 31.72 25.31
CA ALA A 24 23.39 33.11 25.49
C ALA A 24 22.18 34.00 25.18
N ALA A 25 21.57 34.52 26.25
CA ALA A 25 20.59 35.60 26.18
C ALA A 25 21.32 36.94 26.02
N CYS A 26 20.86 37.78 25.07
CA CYS A 26 20.82 39.24 25.20
C CYS A 26 20.09 39.87 23.99
N LYS A 27 19.17 40.78 24.28
CA LYS A 27 18.30 41.57 23.38
C LYS A 27 18.93 42.98 23.19
N PRO A 28 18.33 43.97 22.48
CA PRO A 28 17.98 44.12 21.06
C PRO A 28 18.84 45.21 20.34
N ALA A 29 18.89 45.26 19.00
CA ALA A 29 19.02 46.51 18.24
C ALA A 29 18.80 46.30 16.73
N ASP A 30 18.11 47.29 16.19
CA ASP A 30 17.71 47.64 14.83
C ASP A 30 18.75 47.50 13.69
N GLN A 31 18.22 47.54 12.45
CA GLN A 31 18.88 47.71 11.14
C GLN A 31 19.56 46.45 10.54
N THR A 32 19.37 46.06 9.28
CA THR A 32 19.05 46.82 8.07
C THR A 32 18.43 45.87 7.04
N ALA A 33 17.58 46.41 6.16
CA ALA A 33 16.96 45.75 5.01
C ALA A 33 17.87 44.75 4.26
N GLN A 34 17.32 43.58 3.93
CA GLN A 34 17.87 42.70 2.88
C GLN A 34 16.77 42.45 1.82
N PRO A 35 17.09 42.57 0.51
CA PRO A 35 16.08 42.59 -0.55
C PRO A 35 15.37 41.25 -0.71
N GLU A 36 14.08 41.36 -0.99
CA GLU A 36 13.21 40.35 -1.57
C GLU A 36 13.87 39.70 -2.79
N ALA A 37 14.49 38.54 -2.59
CA ALA A 37 14.78 37.57 -3.62
C ALA A 37 13.98 36.33 -3.27
N ALA A 38 12.83 36.21 -3.92
CA ALA A 38 11.90 35.10 -3.79
C ALA A 38 12.64 33.76 -3.90
N ALA A 39 12.76 33.06 -2.77
CA ALA A 39 13.10 31.65 -2.78
C ALA A 39 11.91 30.89 -3.37
N PRO A 40 12.11 29.95 -4.32
CA PRO A 40 11.09 28.96 -4.58
C PRO A 40 11.02 28.08 -3.33
N VAL A 41 10.06 28.37 -2.45
CA VAL A 41 9.50 27.34 -1.57
C VAL A 41 8.92 26.29 -2.49
N ALA A 42 9.74 25.29 -2.84
CA ALA A 42 9.26 24.04 -3.37
C ALA A 42 8.22 23.56 -2.37
N ALA A 43 6.96 23.66 -2.78
CA ALA A 43 5.83 23.25 -1.99
C ALA A 43 6.12 21.82 -1.51
N THR A 44 6.18 21.64 -0.20
CA THR A 44 5.88 20.34 0.41
C THR A 44 4.50 19.99 -0.11
N SER A 45 4.44 19.11 -1.10
CA SER A 45 3.18 18.54 -1.57
C SER A 45 2.51 17.90 -0.36
N ALA A 46 1.45 18.54 0.13
CA ALA A 46 0.46 17.85 0.94
C ALA A 46 0.08 16.56 0.20
N PRO A 47 -0.17 15.43 0.88
CA PRO A 47 -0.71 14.24 0.23
C PRO A 47 -1.99 14.67 -0.49
N GLN A 48 -1.93 14.77 -1.82
CA GLN A 48 -3.09 15.18 -2.58
C GLN A 48 -4.12 14.05 -2.47
N PRO A 49 -5.37 14.34 -2.08
CA PRO A 49 -6.42 13.36 -2.19
C PRO A 49 -6.67 13.09 -3.69
N SER A 50 -6.87 11.82 -4.03
CA SER A 50 -7.57 11.36 -5.24
C SER A 50 -6.94 11.73 -6.59
N ALA A 51 -5.88 11.02 -6.99
CA ALA A 51 -5.87 10.47 -8.34
C ALA A 51 -6.56 9.11 -8.27
N SER A 52 -7.57 8.88 -9.09
CA SER A 52 -8.11 7.53 -9.34
C SER A 52 -6.93 6.62 -9.66
N VAL A 53 -6.64 5.65 -8.79
CA VAL A 53 -5.56 4.70 -9.02
C VAL A 53 -5.94 3.90 -10.27
N SER A 54 -5.06 3.88 -11.28
CA SER A 54 -5.33 3.09 -12.48
C SER A 54 -5.31 1.60 -12.13
N TRP A 55 -5.97 0.79 -12.96
CA TRP A 55 -6.00 -0.65 -12.76
C TRP A 55 -4.59 -1.25 -12.80
N GLU A 56 -3.72 -0.78 -13.71
CA GLU A 56 -2.32 -1.22 -13.78
C GLU A 56 -1.56 -0.90 -12.49
N ALA A 57 -1.70 0.32 -11.95
CA ALA A 57 -1.05 0.70 -10.72
C ALA A 57 -1.55 -0.12 -9.52
N MET A 58 -2.83 -0.47 -9.51
CA MET A 58 -3.43 -1.36 -8.50
C MET A 58 -2.84 -2.78 -8.61
N GLN A 59 -2.73 -3.32 -9.83
CA GLN A 59 -2.12 -4.62 -10.08
C GLN A 59 -0.66 -4.67 -9.60
N ASP A 60 0.15 -3.69 -9.99
CA ASP A 60 1.57 -3.62 -9.63
C ASP A 60 1.77 -3.60 -8.12
N ARG A 61 0.90 -2.88 -7.40
CA ARG A 61 0.91 -2.83 -5.94
C ARG A 61 0.60 -4.19 -5.33
N TYR A 62 -0.51 -4.80 -5.70
CA TYR A 62 -1.02 -5.98 -4.99
C TYR A 62 -0.39 -7.30 -5.42
N ARG A 63 0.23 -7.38 -6.61
CA ARG A 63 1.04 -8.56 -7.00
C ARG A 63 2.25 -8.77 -6.10
N GLN A 64 2.72 -7.73 -5.44
CA GLN A 64 3.85 -7.79 -4.50
C GLN A 64 3.43 -8.11 -3.06
N VAL A 65 2.13 -8.21 -2.79
CA VAL A 65 1.58 -8.39 -1.45
C VAL A 65 1.25 -9.86 -1.20
N GLU A 66 2.14 -10.54 -0.47
CA GLU A 66 1.99 -11.96 -0.14
C GLU A 66 0.90 -12.22 0.91
N VAL A 67 0.79 -11.33 1.90
CA VAL A 67 -0.17 -11.47 3.01
C VAL A 67 -1.37 -10.55 2.76
N ALA A 68 -2.58 -11.11 2.86
CA ALA A 68 -3.81 -10.33 2.69
C ALA A 68 -3.87 -9.16 3.70
N PRO A 69 -4.13 -7.93 3.24
CA PRO A 69 -4.37 -6.79 4.13
C PRO A 69 -5.58 -7.04 5.04
N SER A 70 -5.53 -6.49 6.26
CA SER A 70 -6.68 -6.52 7.18
C SER A 70 -7.74 -5.47 6.85
N ASP A 71 -7.38 -4.41 6.10
CA ASP A 71 -8.35 -3.43 5.64
C ASP A 71 -9.27 -4.08 4.58
N PRO A 72 -10.61 -4.03 4.75
CA PRO A 72 -11.54 -4.72 3.86
C PRO A 72 -11.48 -4.24 2.41
N LEU A 73 -11.24 -2.94 2.18
CA LEU A 73 -11.13 -2.40 0.82
C LEU A 73 -9.85 -2.89 0.16
N GLU A 74 -8.71 -2.82 0.86
CA GLU A 74 -7.45 -3.34 0.33
C GLU A 74 -7.46 -4.87 0.15
N ALA A 75 -8.17 -5.61 1.00
CA ALA A 75 -8.36 -7.04 0.85
C ALA A 75 -9.17 -7.38 -0.42
N LEU A 76 -10.24 -6.63 -0.69
CA LEU A 76 -11.04 -6.78 -1.90
C LEU A 76 -10.23 -6.44 -3.15
N GLU A 77 -9.48 -5.35 -3.15
CA GLU A 77 -8.63 -4.95 -4.28
C GLU A 77 -7.52 -5.98 -4.56
N ARG A 78 -6.85 -6.47 -3.51
CA ARG A 78 -5.86 -7.54 -3.67
C ARG A 78 -6.49 -8.79 -4.27
N ARG A 79 -7.67 -9.18 -3.79
CA ARG A 79 -8.39 -10.36 -4.29
C ARG A 79 -8.76 -10.19 -5.75
N ALA A 80 -9.25 -9.02 -6.15
CA ALA A 80 -9.51 -8.68 -7.54
C ALA A 80 -8.26 -8.82 -8.42
N VAL A 81 -7.12 -8.29 -7.98
CA VAL A 81 -5.85 -8.42 -8.71
C VAL A 81 -5.41 -9.88 -8.86
N LEU A 82 -5.57 -10.71 -7.81
CA LEU A 82 -5.25 -12.14 -7.88
C LEU A 82 -6.20 -12.89 -8.84
N CYS A 83 -7.49 -12.58 -8.82
CA CYS A 83 -8.46 -13.14 -9.76
C CYS A 83 -8.07 -12.83 -11.21
N ALA A 84 -7.74 -11.56 -11.51
CA ALA A 84 -7.29 -11.18 -12.84
C ALA A 84 -5.99 -11.89 -13.23
N HIS A 85 -5.04 -12.02 -12.31
CA HIS A 85 -3.81 -12.76 -12.56
C HIS A 85 -4.09 -14.22 -12.93
N TYR A 86 -4.82 -14.97 -12.09
CA TYR A 86 -5.08 -16.39 -12.36
C TYR A 86 -5.95 -16.62 -13.58
N SER A 87 -6.91 -15.72 -13.87
CA SER A 87 -7.71 -15.82 -15.09
C SER A 87 -6.85 -15.77 -16.37
N GLY A 88 -5.76 -15.00 -16.35
CA GLY A 88 -4.84 -14.87 -17.49
C GLY A 88 -3.91 -16.08 -17.67
N GLU A 89 -3.86 -16.99 -16.70
CA GLU A 89 -2.97 -18.16 -16.70
C GLU A 89 -3.66 -19.42 -17.25
N PHE A 90 -4.98 -19.40 -17.48
CA PHE A 90 -5.71 -20.56 -18.00
C PHE A 90 -5.29 -20.90 -19.42
N GLY A 91 -4.90 -22.16 -19.64
CA GLY A 91 -4.65 -22.71 -20.97
C GLY A 91 -5.91 -23.21 -21.67
N GLY A 92 -6.93 -23.58 -20.89
CA GLY A 92 -8.17 -24.18 -21.39
C GLY A 92 -7.99 -25.64 -21.84
N ASP A 93 -6.91 -26.29 -21.41
CA ASP A 93 -6.57 -27.67 -21.79
C ASP A 93 -7.02 -28.71 -20.76
N GLY A 94 -7.55 -28.26 -19.62
CA GLY A 94 -8.02 -29.14 -18.54
C GLY A 94 -6.88 -29.85 -17.80
N SER A 95 -5.65 -29.39 -17.97
CA SER A 95 -4.47 -29.88 -17.27
C SER A 95 -4.59 -29.79 -15.75
N GLU A 96 -3.69 -30.47 -15.03
CA GLU A 96 -3.56 -30.31 -13.58
C GLU A 96 -3.32 -28.84 -13.20
N ARG A 97 -2.64 -28.07 -14.06
CA ARG A 97 -2.44 -26.63 -13.88
C ARG A 97 -3.76 -25.87 -13.93
N ASP A 98 -4.60 -26.12 -14.93
CA ASP A 98 -5.93 -25.50 -15.04
C ASP A 98 -6.84 -25.88 -13.86
N GLN A 99 -6.78 -27.13 -13.40
CA GLN A 99 -7.54 -27.57 -12.21
C GLN A 99 -7.07 -26.86 -10.93
N TRP A 100 -5.75 -26.69 -10.77
CA TRP A 100 -5.20 -25.91 -9.68
C TRP A 100 -5.61 -24.43 -9.77
N LEU A 101 -5.56 -23.82 -10.96
CA LEU A 101 -6.02 -22.44 -11.18
C LEU A 101 -7.50 -22.27 -10.84
N ASN A 102 -8.35 -23.21 -11.24
CA ASN A 102 -9.78 -23.23 -10.85
C ASN A 102 -9.95 -23.27 -9.33
N THR A 103 -9.17 -24.11 -8.65
CA THR A 103 -9.22 -24.19 -7.18
C THR A 103 -8.83 -22.86 -6.54
N GLN A 104 -7.78 -22.19 -7.04
CA GLN A 104 -7.37 -20.87 -6.55
C GLN A 104 -8.44 -19.79 -6.82
N MET A 105 -9.06 -19.80 -8.00
CA MET A 105 -10.15 -18.89 -8.35
C MET A 105 -11.37 -19.06 -7.42
N ASP A 106 -11.75 -20.31 -7.12
CA ASP A 106 -12.85 -20.63 -6.21
C ASP A 106 -12.56 -20.20 -4.77
N GLU A 107 -11.34 -20.47 -4.27
CA GLU A 107 -10.90 -20.04 -2.93
C GLU A 107 -10.93 -18.52 -2.78
N LEU A 108 -10.56 -17.79 -3.83
CA LEU A 108 -10.64 -16.33 -3.88
C LEU A 108 -12.06 -15.82 -4.15
N ARG A 109 -13.03 -16.71 -4.43
CA ARG A 109 -14.41 -16.37 -4.80
C ARG A 109 -14.43 -15.33 -5.93
N CYS A 110 -13.65 -15.60 -6.97
CA CYS A 110 -13.60 -14.78 -8.18
C CYS A 110 -14.91 -14.88 -8.97
N GLY A 111 -15.22 -13.86 -9.78
CA GLY A 111 -16.46 -13.81 -10.58
C GLY A 111 -17.55 -12.95 -9.93
N ASP A 112 -18.80 -13.41 -10.01
CA ASP A 112 -19.97 -12.63 -9.61
C ASP A 112 -19.95 -12.26 -8.12
N GLU A 113 -19.43 -13.12 -7.25
CA GLU A 113 -19.30 -12.86 -5.82
C GLU A 113 -18.39 -11.66 -5.54
N LEU A 114 -17.26 -11.56 -6.25
CA LEU A 114 -16.33 -10.43 -6.12
C LEU A 114 -17.00 -9.13 -6.60
N ILE A 115 -17.67 -9.17 -7.74
CA ILE A 115 -18.37 -8.00 -8.32
C ILE A 115 -19.49 -7.54 -7.39
N ALA A 116 -20.29 -8.48 -6.88
CA ALA A 116 -21.38 -8.19 -5.94
C ALA A 116 -20.86 -7.56 -4.64
N GLU A 117 -19.74 -8.06 -4.11
CA GLU A 117 -19.11 -7.49 -2.91
C GLU A 117 -18.56 -6.09 -3.17
N ALA A 118 -17.94 -5.85 -4.32
CA ALA A 118 -17.43 -4.54 -4.71
C ALA A 118 -18.56 -3.51 -4.85
N ARG A 119 -19.68 -3.89 -5.51
CA ARG A 119 -20.88 -3.06 -5.61
C ARG A 119 -21.48 -2.76 -4.22
N ALA A 120 -21.62 -3.78 -3.38
CA ALA A 120 -22.15 -3.61 -2.03
C ALA A 120 -21.27 -2.67 -1.18
N MET A 121 -19.94 -2.80 -1.27
CA MET A 121 -19.01 -1.92 -0.57
C MET A 121 -19.10 -0.48 -1.08
N ARG A 122 -19.26 -0.30 -2.40
CA ARG A 122 -19.40 1.01 -3.03
C ARG A 122 -20.65 1.74 -2.55
N ASP A 123 -21.78 1.03 -2.48
CA ASP A 123 -23.04 1.57 -1.98
C ASP A 123 -22.95 1.92 -0.49
N ALA A 124 -22.34 1.03 0.32
CA ALA A 124 -22.15 1.24 1.75
C ALA A 124 -21.21 2.41 2.07
N ARG A 125 -20.25 2.71 1.20
CA ARG A 125 -19.25 3.78 1.36
C ARG A 125 -19.48 4.94 0.39
N SER A 126 -20.74 5.19 0.02
CA SER A 126 -21.15 6.20 -0.96
C SER A 126 -20.78 7.66 -0.58
N GLY A 127 -20.50 7.92 0.70
CA GLY A 127 -20.00 9.21 1.18
C GLY A 127 -18.49 9.40 1.04
N GLU A 128 -17.75 8.40 0.56
CA GLU A 128 -16.29 8.39 0.52
C GLU A 128 -15.79 8.37 -0.93
N PRO A 129 -15.63 9.54 -1.59
CA PRO A 129 -15.35 9.60 -3.03
C PRO A 129 -14.03 8.91 -3.41
N GLY A 130 -13.04 8.89 -2.51
CA GLY A 130 -11.79 8.17 -2.74
C GLY A 130 -11.97 6.64 -2.72
N VAL A 131 -12.89 6.12 -1.92
CA VAL A 131 -13.22 4.69 -1.89
C VAL A 131 -14.03 4.31 -3.12
N ILE A 132 -15.03 5.13 -3.47
CA ILE A 132 -15.82 4.93 -4.69
C ILE A 132 -14.91 4.87 -5.92
N ALA A 133 -13.98 5.82 -6.08
CA ALA A 133 -13.07 5.83 -7.23
C ALA A 133 -12.22 4.56 -7.34
N ARG A 134 -11.78 3.99 -6.20
CA ARG A 134 -11.03 2.74 -6.19
C ARG A 134 -11.91 1.53 -6.53
N LEU A 135 -13.14 1.50 -6.02
CA LEU A 135 -14.10 0.44 -6.33
C LEU A 135 -14.59 0.52 -7.78
N ASP A 136 -14.73 1.72 -8.35
CA ASP A 136 -15.01 1.92 -9.77
C ASP A 136 -13.87 1.39 -10.65
N THR A 137 -12.61 1.58 -10.24
CA THR A 137 -11.45 0.94 -10.90
C THR A 137 -11.56 -0.58 -10.88
N VAL A 138 -11.93 -1.18 -9.74
CA VAL A 138 -12.12 -2.64 -9.64
C VAL A 138 -13.26 -3.08 -10.54
N LEU A 139 -14.44 -2.48 -10.43
CA LEU A 139 -15.62 -2.89 -11.20
C LEU A 139 -15.39 -2.76 -12.72
N GLY A 140 -14.76 -1.69 -13.17
CA GLY A 140 -14.44 -1.48 -14.58
C GLY A 140 -13.44 -2.48 -15.17
N ALA A 141 -12.74 -3.27 -14.34
CA ALA A 141 -11.86 -4.34 -14.80
C ALA A 141 -12.59 -5.68 -15.04
N PHE A 142 -13.82 -5.84 -14.53
CA PHE A 142 -14.59 -7.10 -14.58
C PHE A 142 -15.96 -6.98 -15.25
N GLU A 143 -16.37 -5.78 -15.67
CA GLU A 143 -17.58 -5.51 -16.46
C GLU A 143 -17.27 -5.42 -17.96
#